data_AF-A0A838TM92-F1
#
_entry.id   AF-A0A838TM92-F1
#
_cell.length_a   1.000
_cell.length_b   1.000
_cell.length_c   1.000
_cell.angle_alpha   90.00
_cell.angle_beta   90.00
_cell.angle_gamma   90.00
#
_symmetry.space_group_name_H-M   'P 1'
#
loop_
_entity.id
_entity.type
_entity.pdbx_description
1 polymer ?
#
loop_
_entity_poly.entity_id
_entity_poly.type
_entity_poly.pdbx_seq_one_letter_code
_entity_poly.pdbx_strand_id
1 'polypeptide(L)'
;VEEVVRLAGAFSDALRAEGITSCGKHFPGYSAATVDAHHDLPLIERSRAELEAHELAVFREFSGRVDSMMICHGWYPCFEPEKLAASLSRRIVTDLLRGELGFEGLIMTDDLDMGAILNEYGLEETIRRAIGAGNDLAMICHRVPAIEEALGYLENLPADQLETALSNVAQFKSRLAPAEEFSETAFASLNDEIWNLRVAVLGESRARERSPEDGKRSPVETY
;
A
#
# COMPACT_ATOMS: atom_id res chain seq x y z
N VAL A 1 11.51 2.10 15.82
CA VAL A 1 11.88 2.94 14.66
C VAL A 1 13.18 2.46 14.04
N GLU A 2 14.33 2.56 14.73
CA GLU A 2 15.65 2.22 14.18
C GLU A 2 15.74 0.82 13.54
N GLU A 3 15.20 -0.20 14.21
CA GLU A 3 15.21 -1.58 13.68
C GLU A 3 14.44 -1.68 12.36
N VAL A 4 13.25 -1.07 12.30
CA VAL A 4 12.42 -1.06 11.08
C VAL A 4 13.14 -0.33 9.95
N VAL A 5 13.72 0.84 10.23
CA VAL A 5 14.47 1.62 9.23
C VAL A 5 15.67 0.84 8.69
N ARG A 6 16.42 0.17 9.57
CA ARG A 6 17.57 -0.65 9.15
C ARG A 6 17.16 -1.81 8.26
N LEU A 7 16.13 -2.57 8.66
CA LEU A 7 15.71 -3.77 7.94
C LEU A 7 14.97 -3.45 6.65
N ALA A 8 13.99 -2.53 6.69
CA ALA A 8 13.26 -2.08 5.51
C ALA A 8 14.18 -1.34 4.53
N GLY A 9 15.17 -0.60 5.04
CA GLY A 9 16.20 0.04 4.23
C GLY A 9 16.99 -0.97 3.41
N ALA A 10 17.55 -1.98 4.07
CA ALA A 10 18.28 -3.05 3.39
C ALA A 10 17.43 -3.77 2.33
N PHE A 11 16.14 -4.02 2.63
CA PHE A 11 15.22 -4.64 1.68
C PHE A 11 14.94 -3.75 0.47
N SER A 12 14.61 -2.47 0.70
CA SER A 12 14.34 -1.50 -0.35
C SER A 12 15.56 -1.26 -1.25
N ASP A 13 16.74 -1.14 -0.64
CA ASP A 13 17.99 -0.93 -1.37
C ASP A 13 18.33 -2.16 -2.25
N ALA A 14 18.06 -3.37 -1.75
CA ALA A 14 18.25 -4.61 -2.52
C ALA A 14 17.27 -4.74 -3.70
N LEU A 15 15.98 -4.45 -3.50
CA LEU A 15 14.99 -4.43 -4.59
C LEU A 15 15.43 -3.47 -5.71
N ARG A 16 15.82 -2.25 -5.33
CA ARG A 16 16.23 -1.22 -6.29
C ARG A 16 17.52 -1.60 -7.02
N ALA A 17 18.45 -2.28 -6.36
CA ALA A 17 19.67 -2.78 -7.00
C ALA A 17 19.37 -3.78 -8.13
N GLU A 18 18.28 -4.55 -8.00
CA GLU A 18 17.79 -5.50 -9.02
C GLU A 18 16.77 -4.86 -9.98
N GLY A 19 16.64 -3.53 -9.98
CA GLY A 19 15.71 -2.82 -10.87
C GLY A 19 14.23 -2.94 -10.49
N ILE A 20 13.93 -3.44 -9.29
CA ILE A 20 12.56 -3.57 -8.76
C ILE A 20 12.22 -2.31 -7.94
N THR A 21 11.14 -1.63 -8.31
CA THR A 21 10.64 -0.47 -7.55
C THR A 21 10.09 -0.89 -6.19
N SER A 22 10.33 -0.07 -5.19
CA SER A 22 9.93 -0.30 -3.80
C SER A 22 8.62 0.41 -3.44
N CYS A 23 7.85 -0.17 -2.51
CA CYS A 23 6.60 0.40 -2.00
C CYS A 23 6.62 0.46 -0.47
N GLY A 24 6.52 1.67 0.09
CA GLY A 24 6.28 1.87 1.51
C GLY A 24 4.83 1.53 1.86
N LYS A 25 4.63 0.61 2.81
CA LYS A 25 3.28 0.23 3.24
C LYS A 25 3.19 -0.16 4.71
N HIS A 26 2.08 0.07 5.40
CA HIS A 26 0.89 0.81 4.96
C HIS A 26 0.84 2.17 5.68
N PHE A 27 0.87 3.27 4.93
CA PHE A 27 0.87 4.63 5.46
C PHE A 27 -0.52 5.03 6.00
N PRO A 28 -0.66 5.83 7.08
CA PRO A 28 0.38 6.41 7.94
C PRO A 28 0.87 5.50 9.07
N GLY A 29 0.49 4.22 9.04
CA GLY A 29 0.98 3.21 9.97
C GLY A 29 -0.14 2.42 10.64
N TYR A 30 -0.10 1.10 10.48
CA TYR A 30 -1.18 0.20 10.88
C TYR A 30 -0.99 -0.50 12.23
N SER A 31 0.11 -0.21 12.94
CA SER A 31 0.55 -1.06 14.06
C SER A 31 -0.37 -1.01 15.30
N ALA A 32 -1.20 0.03 15.39
CA ALA A 32 -2.13 0.23 16.49
C ALA A 32 -3.56 -0.26 16.18
N ALA A 33 -3.80 -0.84 15.00
CA ALA A 33 -5.11 -1.38 14.64
C ALA A 33 -5.47 -2.54 15.57
N THR A 34 -6.67 -2.48 16.15
CA THR A 34 -7.20 -3.52 17.05
C THR A 34 -8.18 -4.46 16.35
N VAL A 35 -8.59 -4.11 15.13
CA VAL A 35 -9.45 -4.90 14.25
C VAL A 35 -8.83 -4.96 12.86
N ASP A 36 -9.20 -5.98 12.09
CA ASP A 36 -8.71 -6.19 10.74
C ASP A 36 -9.56 -5.39 9.73
N ALA A 37 -8.92 -4.60 8.86
CA ALA A 37 -9.64 -3.85 7.82
C ALA A 37 -10.30 -4.71 6.75
N HIS A 38 -9.91 -5.97 6.63
CA HIS A 38 -10.66 -6.88 5.77
C HIS A 38 -12.10 -7.05 6.26
N HIS A 39 -12.41 -6.68 7.51
CA HIS A 39 -13.74 -6.77 8.11
C HIS A 39 -14.33 -5.40 8.45
N ASP A 40 -13.62 -4.56 9.18
CA ASP A 40 -14.15 -3.30 9.72
C ASP A 40 -13.11 -2.18 9.68
N LEU A 41 -13.55 -0.93 9.55
CA LEU A 41 -12.66 0.24 9.56
C LEU A 41 -12.00 0.42 10.95
N PRO A 42 -10.68 0.21 11.10
CA PRO A 42 -10.04 0.32 12.41
C PRO A 42 -9.90 1.77 12.83
N LEU A 43 -10.30 2.06 14.07
CA LEU A 43 -10.01 3.33 14.73
C LEU A 43 -8.58 3.29 15.30
N ILE A 44 -7.77 4.26 14.91
CA ILE A 44 -6.42 4.46 15.43
C ILE A 44 -6.42 5.68 16.36
N GLU A 45 -6.59 5.42 17.67
CA GLU A 45 -6.70 6.47 18.69
C GLU A 45 -5.38 7.17 19.05
N ARG A 46 -4.27 6.81 18.39
CA ARG A 46 -2.97 7.45 18.64
C ARG A 46 -3.05 8.95 18.38
N SER A 47 -2.47 9.70 19.29
CA SER A 47 -2.24 11.13 19.11
C SER A 47 -1.24 11.36 17.97
N ARG A 48 -1.28 12.56 17.38
CA ARG A 48 -0.28 12.98 16.38
C ARG A 48 1.14 12.85 16.92
N ALA A 49 1.38 13.20 18.19
CA ALA A 49 2.71 13.11 18.79
C ALA A 49 3.22 11.66 18.90
N GLU A 50 2.35 10.70 19.21
CA GLU A 50 2.71 9.27 19.24
C GLU A 50 3.01 8.73 17.84
N LEU A 51 2.21 9.10 16.83
CA LEU A 51 2.47 8.72 15.44
C LEU A 51 3.78 9.33 14.94
N GLU A 52 4.06 10.59 15.28
CA GLU A 52 5.32 11.28 14.96
C GLU A 52 6.54 10.62 15.60
N ALA A 53 6.42 10.15 16.85
CA ALA A 53 7.49 9.46 17.55
C ALA A 53 7.72 8.02 17.07
N HIS A 54 6.78 7.44 16.32
CA HIS A 54 6.77 6.03 15.94
C HIS A 54 6.60 5.81 14.44
N GLU A 55 5.38 5.61 13.93
CA GLU A 55 5.16 5.23 12.53
C GLU A 55 5.60 6.29 11.54
N LEU A 56 5.24 7.55 11.78
CA LEU A 56 5.61 8.64 10.88
C LEU A 56 7.11 8.92 10.90
N ALA A 57 7.82 8.63 12.00
CA ALA A 57 9.28 8.66 12.00
C ALA A 57 9.87 7.68 10.98
N VAL A 58 9.29 6.48 10.85
CA VAL A 58 9.71 5.51 9.83
C VAL A 58 9.37 6.02 8.43
N PHE A 59 8.13 6.45 8.18
CA PHE A 59 7.75 6.91 6.85
C PHE A 59 8.50 8.16 6.38
N ARG A 60 8.89 9.04 7.30
CA ARG A 60 9.73 10.21 7.00
C ARG A 60 11.12 9.82 6.51
N GLU A 61 11.72 8.77 7.08
CA GLU A 61 13.01 8.25 6.57
C GLU A 61 12.87 7.69 5.15
N PHE A 62 11.69 7.16 4.79
CA PHE A 62 11.46 6.51 3.51
C PHE A 62 10.82 7.40 2.44
N SER A 63 10.31 8.59 2.76
CA SER A 63 9.59 9.43 1.79
C SER A 63 10.43 9.82 0.56
N GLY A 64 11.75 9.91 0.71
CA GLY A 64 12.70 10.10 -0.40
C GLY A 64 13.41 8.83 -0.89
N ARG A 65 13.08 7.65 -0.32
CA ARG A 65 13.83 6.39 -0.55
C ARG A 65 12.98 5.26 -1.15
N VAL A 66 11.66 5.41 -1.15
CA VAL A 66 10.74 4.47 -1.83
C VAL A 66 10.12 5.09 -3.07
N ASP A 67 9.76 4.25 -4.04
CA ASP A 67 9.22 4.70 -5.32
C ASP A 67 7.71 4.91 -5.29
N SER A 68 7.03 4.18 -4.40
CA SER A 68 5.60 4.28 -4.19
C SER A 68 5.21 4.14 -2.71
N MET A 69 3.99 4.57 -2.38
CA MET A 69 3.39 4.48 -1.04
C MET A 69 1.97 3.93 -1.14
N MET A 70 1.67 2.90 -0.34
CA MET A 70 0.32 2.37 -0.19
C MET A 70 -0.33 2.92 1.07
N ILE A 71 -1.54 3.49 0.92
CA ILE A 71 -2.30 4.08 2.01
C ILE A 71 -3.28 3.05 2.58
N CYS A 72 -3.21 2.84 3.89
CA CYS A 72 -4.09 1.89 4.59
C CYS A 72 -5.54 2.37 4.71
N HIS A 73 -6.42 1.45 5.12
CA HIS A 73 -7.80 1.75 5.50
C HIS A 73 -7.99 1.82 7.01
N GLY A 74 -7.37 2.82 7.66
CA GLY A 74 -7.60 3.13 9.08
C GLY A 74 -8.17 4.54 9.26
N TRP A 75 -8.92 4.77 10.32
CA TRP A 75 -9.39 6.11 10.70
C TRP A 75 -8.51 6.70 11.80
N TYR A 76 -7.99 7.92 11.58
CA TYR A 76 -7.04 8.60 12.46
C TYR A 76 -7.62 9.97 12.91
N PRO A 77 -8.37 10.04 14.01
CA PRO A 77 -9.04 11.28 14.45
C PRO A 77 -8.10 12.48 14.66
N CYS A 78 -6.81 12.22 14.93
CA CYS A 78 -5.80 13.27 15.10
C CYS A 78 -5.42 13.99 13.79
N PHE A 79 -5.73 13.40 12.63
CA PHE A 79 -5.55 14.00 11.31
C PHE A 79 -6.88 14.24 10.59
N GLU A 80 -7.84 13.32 10.75
CA GLU A 80 -9.13 13.34 10.07
C GLU A 80 -10.27 13.19 11.11
N PRO A 81 -10.91 14.30 11.53
CA PRO A 81 -11.96 14.27 12.55
C PRO A 81 -13.24 13.57 12.08
N GLU A 82 -13.51 13.51 10.77
CA GLU A 82 -14.63 12.72 10.23
C GLU A 82 -14.26 11.24 10.23
N LYS A 83 -15.22 10.33 10.46
CA LYS A 83 -15.00 8.88 10.35
C LYS A 83 -14.73 8.52 8.89
N LEU A 84 -13.48 8.65 8.48
CA LEU A 84 -13.03 8.50 7.10
C LEU A 84 -11.71 7.73 7.07
N ALA A 85 -11.64 6.73 6.19
CA ALA A 85 -10.44 5.94 5.98
C ALA A 85 -9.28 6.81 5.44
N ALA A 86 -8.06 6.53 5.88
CA ALA A 86 -6.86 7.27 5.49
C ALA A 86 -6.67 7.33 3.97
N SER A 87 -6.92 6.22 3.27
CA SER A 87 -6.89 6.13 1.81
C SER A 87 -7.88 7.06 1.10
N LEU A 88 -8.92 7.54 1.79
CA LEU A 88 -9.96 8.42 1.27
C LEU A 88 -9.87 9.86 1.81
N SER A 89 -8.89 10.15 2.68
CA SER A 89 -8.72 11.47 3.33
C SER A 89 -7.65 12.32 2.66
N ARG A 90 -8.05 13.47 2.12
CA ARG A 90 -7.12 14.48 1.58
C ARG A 90 -6.14 14.99 2.63
N ARG A 91 -6.56 15.09 3.90
CA ARG A 91 -5.71 15.54 5.01
C ARG A 91 -4.53 14.60 5.24
N ILE A 92 -4.72 13.30 5.02
CA ILE A 92 -3.70 12.29 5.22
C ILE A 92 -2.87 12.08 3.94
N VAL A 93 -3.53 11.92 2.79
CA VAL A 93 -2.84 11.60 1.52
C VAL A 93 -2.16 12.81 0.91
N THR A 94 -2.82 13.96 0.85
CA THR A 94 -2.22 15.18 0.30
C THR A 94 -1.51 15.97 1.40
N ASP A 95 -2.22 16.42 2.43
CA ASP A 95 -1.65 17.43 3.32
C ASP A 95 -0.50 16.85 4.17
N LEU A 96 -0.66 15.64 4.74
CA LEU A 96 0.39 14.98 5.52
C LEU A 96 1.47 14.32 4.63
N LEU A 97 1.11 13.40 3.73
CA LEU A 97 2.11 12.63 2.98
C LEU A 97 2.83 13.47 1.89
N ARG A 98 2.08 14.14 1.00
CA ARG A 98 2.69 15.03 -0.02
C ARG A 98 3.23 16.31 0.60
N GLY A 99 2.44 16.97 1.44
CA GLY A 99 2.74 18.29 1.99
C GLY A 99 3.81 18.26 3.07
N GLU A 100 3.54 17.58 4.19
CA GLU A 100 4.46 17.60 5.34
C GLU A 100 5.67 16.66 5.17
N LEU A 101 5.47 15.46 4.63
CA LEU A 101 6.54 14.46 4.44
C LEU A 101 7.29 14.61 3.10
N GLY A 102 6.79 15.46 2.20
CA GLY A 102 7.44 15.74 0.91
C GLY A 102 7.52 14.53 -0.02
N PHE A 103 6.58 13.58 0.07
CA PHE A 103 6.61 12.40 -0.79
C PHE A 103 6.31 12.77 -2.24
N GLU A 104 7.17 12.37 -3.19
CA GLU A 104 7.02 12.65 -4.63
C GLU A 104 6.79 11.38 -5.48
N GLY A 105 6.77 10.20 -4.87
CA GLY A 105 6.57 8.92 -5.57
C GLY A 105 5.10 8.64 -5.94
N LEU A 106 4.79 7.43 -6.39
CA LEU A 106 3.43 7.03 -6.75
C LEU A 106 2.60 6.69 -5.49
N ILE A 107 1.37 7.18 -5.35
CA ILE A 107 0.48 6.83 -4.24
C ILE A 107 -0.64 5.91 -4.72
N MET A 108 -0.92 4.85 -3.96
CA MET A 108 -2.05 3.96 -4.21
C MET A 108 -2.83 3.68 -2.94
N THR A 109 -4.12 3.42 -3.08
CA THR A 109 -4.92 2.86 -1.99
C THR A 109 -4.49 1.42 -1.70
N ASP A 110 -4.77 0.91 -0.50
CA ASP A 110 -4.97 -0.53 -0.32
C ASP A 110 -6.26 -0.99 -1.04
N ASP A 111 -6.55 -2.29 -1.04
CA ASP A 111 -7.68 -2.86 -1.79
C ASP A 111 -9.03 -2.24 -1.35
N LEU A 112 -9.72 -1.60 -2.29
CA LEU A 112 -11.02 -0.95 -2.08
C LEU A 112 -12.16 -1.97 -1.92
N ASP A 113 -11.89 -3.25 -2.12
CA ASP A 113 -12.83 -4.34 -1.84
C ASP A 113 -12.76 -4.85 -0.38
N MET A 114 -11.93 -4.23 0.46
CA MET A 114 -11.87 -4.56 1.89
C MET A 114 -13.10 -4.05 2.66
N GLY A 115 -13.53 -4.77 3.69
CA GLY A 115 -14.69 -4.43 4.54
C GLY A 115 -14.65 -3.02 5.14
N ALA A 116 -13.47 -2.52 5.49
CA ALA A 116 -13.26 -1.13 5.95
C ALA A 116 -13.73 -0.05 4.96
N ILE A 117 -13.84 -0.39 3.67
CA ILE A 117 -14.36 0.47 2.62
C ILE A 117 -15.80 0.05 2.25
N LEU A 118 -16.02 -1.23 1.93
CA LEU A 118 -17.32 -1.72 1.44
C LEU A 118 -18.48 -1.52 2.41
N ASN A 119 -18.20 -1.59 3.72
CA ASN A 119 -19.25 -1.47 4.73
C ASN A 119 -19.63 -0.01 5.01
N GLU A 120 -18.81 0.94 4.57
CA GLU A 120 -18.93 2.36 4.94
C GLU A 120 -19.24 3.27 3.73
N TYR A 121 -18.84 2.89 2.51
CA TYR A 121 -18.93 3.77 1.33
C TYR A 121 -19.46 3.06 0.09
N GLY A 122 -20.17 3.80 -0.77
CA GLY A 122 -20.51 3.36 -2.12
C GLY A 122 -19.33 3.44 -3.08
N LEU A 123 -19.38 2.71 -4.20
CA LEU A 123 -18.28 2.68 -5.18
C LEU A 123 -17.99 4.08 -5.77
N GLU A 124 -19.01 4.81 -6.20
CA GLU A 124 -18.85 6.17 -6.74
C GLU A 124 -18.14 7.11 -5.75
N GLU A 125 -18.63 7.11 -4.50
CA GLU A 125 -18.05 7.90 -3.43
C GLU A 125 -16.59 7.50 -3.18
N THR A 126 -16.31 6.20 -3.15
CA THR A 126 -14.98 5.64 -2.92
C THR A 126 -14.00 6.11 -3.99
N ILE A 127 -14.34 5.97 -5.27
CA ILE A 127 -13.48 6.37 -6.39
C ILE A 127 -13.23 7.88 -6.36
N ARG A 128 -14.28 8.68 -6.17
CA ARG A 128 -14.16 10.14 -6.10
C ARG A 128 -13.30 10.60 -4.93
N ARG A 129 -13.44 9.98 -3.76
CA ARG A 129 -12.63 10.31 -2.58
C ARG A 129 -11.20 9.82 -2.71
N ALA A 130 -10.96 8.62 -3.23
CA ALA A 130 -9.61 8.07 -3.39
C ALA A 130 -8.75 8.99 -4.28
N ILE A 131 -9.22 9.33 -5.48
CA ILE A 131 -8.48 10.21 -6.38
C ILE A 131 -8.47 11.65 -5.86
N GLY A 132 -9.61 12.15 -5.36
CA GLY A 132 -9.70 13.50 -4.78
C GLY A 132 -8.86 13.72 -3.52
N ALA A 133 -8.50 12.65 -2.81
CA ALA A 133 -7.55 12.69 -1.69
C ALA A 133 -6.10 12.82 -2.15
N GLY A 134 -5.80 12.50 -3.41
CA GLY A 134 -4.46 12.57 -4.01
C GLY A 134 -3.81 11.20 -4.28
N ASN A 135 -4.58 10.11 -4.28
CA ASN A 135 -4.06 8.82 -4.75
C ASN A 135 -3.92 8.85 -6.28
N ASP A 136 -2.87 8.21 -6.80
CA ASP A 136 -2.63 8.06 -8.23
C ASP A 136 -3.28 6.78 -8.77
N LEU A 137 -3.43 5.76 -7.93
CA LEU A 137 -4.07 4.49 -8.24
C LEU A 137 -5.16 4.14 -7.21
N ALA A 138 -6.33 3.74 -7.71
CA ALA A 138 -7.41 3.14 -6.94
C ALA A 138 -7.39 1.62 -7.16
N MET A 139 -7.14 0.84 -6.11
CA MET A 139 -6.95 -0.61 -6.21
C MET A 139 -8.28 -1.35 -6.01
N ILE A 140 -8.78 -2.04 -7.05
CA ILE A 140 -9.94 -2.94 -6.98
C ILE A 140 -9.44 -4.34 -7.33
N CYS A 141 -9.35 -5.24 -6.35
CA CYS A 141 -8.65 -6.51 -6.54
C CYS A 141 -9.59 -7.71 -6.78
N HIS A 142 -10.81 -7.69 -6.26
CA HIS A 142 -11.68 -8.87 -6.20
C HIS A 142 -13.00 -8.68 -6.96
N ARG A 143 -13.48 -7.46 -7.13
CA ARG A 143 -14.70 -7.14 -7.88
C ARG A 143 -14.39 -6.65 -9.28
N VAL A 144 -13.76 -7.51 -10.10
CA VAL A 144 -13.46 -7.23 -11.53
C VAL A 144 -14.67 -6.67 -12.31
N PRO A 145 -15.92 -7.17 -12.12
CA PRO A 145 -17.08 -6.59 -12.80
C PRO A 145 -17.37 -5.11 -12.48
N ALA A 146 -16.88 -4.61 -11.34
CA ALA A 146 -17.07 -3.21 -10.93
C ALA A 146 -16.09 -2.23 -11.63
N ILE A 147 -15.10 -2.73 -12.37
CA ILE A 147 -14.09 -1.89 -13.04
C ILE A 147 -14.71 -0.97 -14.09
N GLU A 148 -15.70 -1.45 -14.86
CA GLU A 148 -16.37 -0.63 -15.88
C GLU A 148 -17.13 0.54 -15.24
N GLU A 149 -17.81 0.29 -14.12
CA GLU A 149 -18.52 1.32 -13.36
C GLU A 149 -17.53 2.32 -12.72
N ALA A 150 -16.44 1.81 -12.13
CA ALA A 150 -15.38 2.63 -11.57
C ALA A 150 -14.73 3.54 -12.62
N LEU A 151 -14.52 3.05 -13.84
CA LEU A 151 -14.01 3.85 -14.96
C LEU A 151 -14.99 4.99 -15.30
N GLY A 152 -16.29 4.70 -15.37
CA GLY A 152 -17.30 5.73 -15.58
C GLY A 152 -17.26 6.82 -14.51
N TYR A 153 -16.99 6.47 -13.24
CA TYR A 153 -16.82 7.47 -12.19
C TYR A 153 -15.52 8.27 -12.32
N LEU A 154 -14.42 7.63 -12.70
CA LEU A 154 -13.14 8.31 -12.95
C LEU A 154 -13.25 9.36 -14.06
N GLU A 155 -13.96 9.04 -15.14
CA GLU A 155 -14.17 9.95 -16.27
C GLU A 155 -15.00 11.19 -15.91
N ASN A 156 -15.79 11.12 -14.83
CA ASN A 156 -16.60 12.23 -14.33
C ASN A 156 -15.89 13.08 -13.25
N LEU A 157 -14.65 12.76 -12.90
CA LEU A 157 -13.87 13.54 -11.94
C LEU A 157 -13.42 14.88 -12.52
N PRO A 158 -13.09 15.86 -11.65
CA PRO A 158 -12.40 17.07 -12.07
C PRO A 158 -11.12 16.73 -12.87
N ALA A 159 -10.97 17.36 -14.04
CA ALA A 159 -9.89 17.04 -14.98
C ALA A 159 -8.50 17.21 -14.35
N ASP A 160 -8.31 18.22 -13.51
CA ASP A 160 -7.05 18.48 -12.80
C ASP A 160 -6.62 17.33 -11.88
N GLN A 161 -7.59 16.68 -11.22
CA GLN A 161 -7.31 15.52 -10.36
C GLN A 161 -6.85 14.31 -11.18
N LEU A 162 -7.57 14.01 -12.26
CA LEU A 162 -7.27 12.87 -13.12
C LEU A 162 -5.96 13.07 -13.89
N GLU A 163 -5.71 14.26 -14.43
CA GLU A 163 -4.48 14.59 -15.16
C GLU A 163 -3.24 14.48 -14.25
N THR A 164 -3.34 14.91 -12.99
CA THR A 164 -2.27 14.78 -12.02
C THR A 164 -1.94 13.30 -11.76
N ALA A 165 -2.95 12.49 -11.46
CA ALA A 165 -2.77 11.05 -11.23
C ALA A 165 -2.15 10.35 -12.46
N LEU A 166 -2.68 10.61 -13.66
CA LEU A 166 -2.16 10.05 -14.91
C LEU A 166 -0.72 10.48 -15.18
N SER A 167 -0.36 11.73 -14.89
CA SER A 167 1.02 12.23 -15.01
C SER A 167 1.98 11.48 -14.08
N ASN A 168 1.60 11.30 -12.82
CA ASN A 168 2.40 10.56 -11.83
C ASN A 168 2.57 9.09 -12.25
N VAL A 169 1.49 8.45 -12.75
CA VAL A 169 1.56 7.09 -13.30
C VAL A 169 2.50 7.01 -14.50
N ALA A 170 2.44 7.97 -15.42
CA ALA A 170 3.31 8.01 -16.59
C ALA A 170 4.79 8.20 -16.19
N GLN A 171 5.06 9.12 -15.25
CA GLN A 171 6.40 9.33 -14.71
C GLN A 171 6.92 8.09 -14.00
N PHE A 172 6.08 7.41 -13.21
CA PHE A 172 6.45 6.16 -12.56
C PHE A 172 6.79 5.07 -13.59
N LYS A 173 5.93 4.85 -14.59
CA LYS A 173 6.17 3.86 -15.66
C LYS A 173 7.45 4.13 -16.46
N SER A 174 7.81 5.40 -16.67
CA SER A 174 9.05 5.76 -17.39
C SER A 174 10.33 5.29 -16.70
N ARG A 175 10.25 4.97 -15.41
CA ARG A 175 11.38 4.48 -14.59
C ARG A 175 11.37 2.97 -14.40
N LEU A 176 10.32 2.27 -14.82
CA LEU A 176 10.23 0.82 -14.67
C LEU A 176 11.15 0.11 -15.66
N ALA A 177 11.90 -0.87 -15.15
CA ALA A 177 12.56 -1.84 -16.00
C ALA A 177 11.50 -2.72 -16.70
N PRO A 178 11.67 -3.06 -17.99
CA PRO A 178 10.84 -4.06 -18.64
C PRO A 178 10.93 -5.39 -17.87
N ALA A 179 9.80 -6.09 -17.74
CA ALA A 179 9.80 -7.43 -17.19
C ALA A 179 10.59 -8.38 -18.10
N GLU A 180 11.35 -9.29 -17.50
CA GLU A 180 11.97 -10.39 -18.24
C GLU A 180 10.92 -11.34 -18.79
N GLU A 181 11.26 -12.02 -19.88
CA GLU A 181 10.40 -13.09 -20.41
C GLU A 181 10.39 -14.27 -19.43
N PHE A 182 9.20 -14.80 -19.15
CA PHE A 182 9.07 -15.92 -18.23
C PHE A 182 9.82 -17.15 -18.71
N SER A 183 10.58 -17.77 -17.80
CA SER A 183 11.29 -19.03 -18.04
C SER A 183 11.07 -19.98 -16.86
N GLU A 184 10.45 -21.12 -17.14
CA GLU A 184 10.23 -22.18 -16.14
C GLU A 184 11.55 -22.63 -15.49
N THR A 185 12.62 -22.72 -16.29
CA THR A 185 13.96 -23.09 -15.80
C THR A 185 14.54 -22.04 -14.87
N ALA A 186 14.41 -20.76 -15.22
CA ALA A 186 14.90 -19.67 -14.37
C ALA A 186 14.10 -19.59 -13.07
N PHE A 187 12.77 -19.75 -13.15
CA PHE A 187 11.89 -19.81 -12.00
C PHE A 187 12.26 -20.98 -11.06
N ALA A 188 12.46 -22.18 -11.59
CA ALA A 188 12.86 -23.34 -10.79
C ALA A 188 14.22 -23.12 -10.09
N SER A 189 15.20 -22.54 -10.80
CA SER A 189 16.50 -22.19 -10.21
C SER A 189 16.36 -21.21 -9.05
N LEU A 190 15.63 -20.11 -9.26
CA LEU A 190 15.38 -19.10 -8.22
C LEU A 190 14.63 -19.70 -7.03
N ASN A 191 13.66 -20.59 -7.27
CA ASN A 191 12.94 -21.28 -6.22
C ASN A 191 13.88 -22.16 -5.36
N ASP A 192 14.81 -22.87 -6.00
CA ASP A 192 15.83 -23.67 -5.29
C ASP A 192 16.82 -22.79 -4.51
N GLU A 193 17.22 -21.63 -5.07
CA GLU A 193 18.07 -20.65 -4.39
C GLU A 193 17.39 -20.07 -3.15
N ILE A 194 16.11 -19.68 -3.26
CA ILE A 194 15.30 -19.21 -2.13
C ILE A 194 15.16 -20.32 -1.07
N TRP A 195 14.94 -21.56 -1.49
CA TRP A 195 14.89 -22.71 -0.57
C TRP A 195 16.22 -22.89 0.18
N ASN A 196 17.33 -22.87 -0.54
CA ASN A 196 18.66 -23.00 0.05
C ASN A 196 18.95 -21.86 1.05
N LEU A 197 18.59 -20.62 0.71
CA LEU A 197 18.70 -19.49 1.62
C LEU A 197 17.83 -19.68 2.87
N ARG A 198 16.58 -20.14 2.72
CA ARG A 198 15.68 -20.44 3.84
C ARG A 198 16.28 -21.49 4.77
N VAL A 199 16.86 -22.56 4.21
CA VAL A 199 17.56 -23.61 4.99
C VAL A 199 18.79 -23.05 5.69
N ALA A 200 19.60 -22.23 5.02
CA ALA A 200 20.80 -21.63 5.60
C ALA A 200 20.48 -20.70 6.79
N VAL A 201 19.36 -19.97 6.73
CA VAL A 201 18.95 -19.02 7.78
C VAL A 201 18.21 -19.69 8.93
N LEU A 202 17.30 -20.63 8.64
CA LEU A 202 16.40 -21.22 9.65
C LEU A 202 16.85 -22.59 10.17
N GLY A 203 17.74 -23.27 9.42
CA GLY A 203 18.00 -24.70 9.56
C GLY A 203 16.92 -25.55 8.87
N GLU A 204 17.28 -26.78 8.49
CA GLU A 204 16.43 -27.62 7.62
C GLU A 204 15.06 -27.95 8.23
N SER A 205 14.99 -28.20 9.54
CA SER A 205 13.72 -28.51 10.22
C SER A 205 12.74 -27.35 10.12
N ARG A 206 13.17 -26.14 10.50
CA ARG A 206 12.32 -24.94 10.50
C ARG A 206 12.04 -24.44 9.08
N ALA A 207 12.95 -24.68 8.14
CA ALA A 207 12.71 -24.35 6.74
C ALA A 207 11.53 -25.13 6.13
N ARG A 208 11.31 -26.37 6.57
CA ARG A 208 10.17 -27.22 6.15
C ARG A 208 8.84 -26.85 6.80
N GLU A 209 8.87 -26.11 7.91
CA GLU A 209 7.65 -25.57 8.51
C GLU A 209 7.05 -24.53 7.55
N ARG A 210 5.88 -24.85 7.00
CA ARG A 210 5.09 -23.90 6.21
C ARG A 210 4.46 -22.88 7.16
N SER A 211 4.23 -21.67 6.65
CA SER A 211 3.46 -20.69 7.41
C SER A 211 2.10 -21.30 7.80
N PRO A 212 1.60 -21.11 9.04
CA PRO A 212 0.22 -21.47 9.42
C PRO A 212 -0.85 -20.83 8.52
N GLU A 213 -0.45 -19.83 7.73
CA GLU A 213 -1.30 -19.16 6.76
C GLU A 213 -1.45 -19.89 5.43
N ASP A 214 -0.84 -21.06 5.21
CA ASP A 214 -1.05 -22.07 4.13
C ASP A 214 -1.97 -21.66 2.95
N GLY A 215 -1.67 -20.56 2.25
CA GLY A 215 -2.51 -20.03 1.17
C GLY A 215 -3.94 -19.64 1.59
N LYS A 216 -4.16 -19.19 2.83
CA LYS A 216 -5.41 -18.58 3.28
C LYS A 216 -5.77 -17.49 2.28
N ARG A 217 -6.85 -17.74 1.55
CA ARG A 217 -7.49 -16.77 0.68
C ARG A 217 -7.69 -15.47 1.46
N SER A 218 -7.50 -14.34 0.80
CA SER A 218 -7.86 -13.05 1.40
C SER A 218 -9.27 -13.16 1.98
N PRO A 219 -9.57 -12.62 3.18
CA PRO A 219 -10.94 -12.68 3.69
C PRO A 219 -11.95 -12.09 2.69
N VAL A 220 -11.54 -11.14 1.85
CA VAL A 220 -12.34 -10.57 0.75
C VAL A 220 -12.78 -11.62 -0.28
N GLU A 221 -12.01 -12.70 -0.47
CA GLU A 221 -12.39 -13.80 -1.38
C GLU A 221 -13.47 -14.72 -0.80
N THR A 222 -13.84 -14.54 0.48
CA THR A 222 -14.75 -15.45 1.20
C THR A 222 -16.17 -14.93 1.37
N TYR A 223 -16.44 -13.67 0.97
CA TYR A 223 -17.77 -13.07 1.01
C TYR A 223 -18.14 -12.37 -0.30
#